data_AF-E7CRZ0-F1
#
_entry.id   AF-E7CRZ0-F1
#
_cell.length_a   1.000
_cell.length_b   1.000
_cell.length_c   1.000
_cell.angle_alpha   90.00
_cell.angle_beta   90.00
_cell.angle_gamma   90.00
#
_symmetry.space_group_name_H-M   'P 1'
#
loop_
_entity.id
_entity.type
_entity.pdbx_description
1 polymer ?
#
loop_
_entity_poly.entity_id
_entity_poly.type
_entity_poly.pdbx_seq_one_letter_code
_entity_poly.pdbx_strand_id
1 'polypeptide(L)'
;VLKEGHSCNAKYLFQKDKFYDTSYDTGDKHIQCGRRADVLKFWFMWKAKGSDGFENHIDTLFDNARFFLEQIRNREGFELVIEKPECTNIMFWYVPRCLRGCENESDYRERLHKVAPKIKELMIKEGSMMVTYQPQGDLVNFFRIVFQNSALDHKDMIYFVNEFERLGRDILV
;
A
#
# COMPACT_ATOMS: atom_id res chain seq x y z
N VAL A 1 -13.92 25.55 -16.43
CA VAL A 1 -13.15 24.30 -16.63
C VAL A 1 -14.00 23.03 -16.53
N LEU A 2 -14.33 22.49 -15.34
CA LEU A 2 -15.01 21.16 -15.27
C LEU A 2 -16.39 21.11 -15.94
N LYS A 3 -17.22 22.13 -15.71
CA LYS A 3 -18.53 22.24 -16.37
C LYS A 3 -18.38 22.40 -17.88
N GLU A 4 -17.50 23.29 -18.33
CA GLU A 4 -17.26 23.52 -19.77
C GLU A 4 -16.74 22.26 -20.48
N GLY A 5 -15.94 21.44 -19.80
CA GLY A 5 -15.38 20.21 -20.37
C GLY A 5 -16.33 19.01 -20.40
N HIS A 6 -17.31 18.93 -19.49
CA HIS A 6 -18.15 17.74 -19.31
C HIS A 6 -19.65 17.95 -19.55
N SER A 7 -20.11 19.20 -19.61
CA SER A 7 -21.54 19.53 -19.63
C SER A 7 -22.22 19.09 -20.92
N CYS A 8 -23.30 18.31 -20.78
CA CYS A 8 -24.21 17.98 -21.89
C CYS A 8 -25.49 18.84 -21.87
N ASN A 9 -25.72 19.64 -20.82
CA ASN A 9 -26.92 20.46 -20.64
C ASN A 9 -28.21 19.65 -20.83
N ALA A 10 -28.25 18.43 -20.29
CA ALA A 10 -29.38 17.53 -20.45
C ALA A 10 -30.63 18.11 -19.75
N LYS A 11 -31.60 18.59 -20.55
CA LYS A 11 -32.80 19.29 -20.06
C LYS A 11 -33.66 18.48 -19.08
N TYR A 12 -33.63 17.14 -19.19
CA TYR A 12 -34.40 16.25 -18.32
C TYR A 12 -33.78 16.09 -16.91
N LEU A 13 -32.52 16.49 -16.72
CA LEU A 13 -31.80 16.32 -15.45
C LEU A 13 -31.43 17.68 -14.82
N PHE A 14 -31.02 18.65 -15.64
CA PHE A 14 -30.59 19.99 -15.21
C PHE A 14 -31.60 21.05 -15.67
N GLN A 15 -32.76 21.05 -15.03
CA GLN A 15 -33.81 22.06 -15.22
C GLN A 15 -33.35 23.41 -14.64
N LYS A 16 -33.54 24.51 -15.39
CA LYS A 16 -33.08 25.86 -14.99
C LYS A 16 -34.12 26.64 -14.19
N ASP A 17 -35.35 26.17 -14.21
CA ASP A 17 -36.56 26.75 -13.63
C ASP A 17 -36.92 26.15 -12.26
N LYS A 18 -35.97 25.46 -11.61
CA LYS A 18 -36.15 24.97 -10.25
C LYS A 18 -36.35 26.13 -9.26
N PHE A 19 -37.12 25.88 -8.21
CA PHE A 19 -37.43 26.86 -7.17
C PHE A 19 -36.27 27.17 -6.21
N TYR A 20 -35.11 26.52 -6.40
CA TYR A 20 -33.89 26.69 -5.61
C TYR A 20 -32.70 27.02 -6.52
N ASP A 21 -31.59 27.46 -5.93
CA ASP A 21 -30.37 27.75 -6.68
C ASP A 21 -29.78 26.47 -7.31
N THR A 22 -29.85 26.37 -8.63
CA THR A 22 -29.31 25.24 -9.40
C THR A 22 -27.79 25.18 -9.41
N SER A 23 -27.08 26.16 -8.83
CA SER A 23 -25.62 26.11 -8.68
C SER A 23 -25.13 24.92 -7.83
N TYR A 24 -26.00 24.40 -6.95
CA TYR A 24 -25.76 23.20 -6.14
C TYR A 24 -25.90 21.88 -6.92
N ASP A 25 -26.52 21.88 -8.11
CA ASP A 25 -26.65 20.71 -8.96
C ASP A 25 -25.33 20.48 -9.72
N THR A 26 -24.41 19.72 -9.13
CA THR A 26 -23.05 19.58 -9.69
C THR A 26 -22.93 18.52 -10.80
N GLY A 27 -24.01 17.87 -11.22
CA GLY A 27 -23.94 16.71 -12.12
C GLY A 27 -23.27 17.00 -13.47
N ASP A 28 -23.56 18.15 -14.09
CA ASP A 28 -22.95 18.58 -15.37
C ASP A 28 -21.45 18.91 -15.28
N LYS A 29 -20.85 18.83 -14.08
CA LYS A 29 -19.38 18.94 -13.88
C LYS A 29 -18.68 17.59 -14.00
N HIS A 30 -19.42 16.50 -14.12
CA HIS A 30 -18.90 15.13 -14.05
C HIS A 30 -19.26 14.34 -15.30
N ILE A 31 -18.41 13.38 -15.65
CA ILE A 31 -18.66 12.43 -16.75
C ILE A 31 -19.79 11.45 -16.38
N GLN A 32 -19.95 11.14 -15.09
CA GLN A 32 -20.97 10.22 -14.59
C GLN A 32 -22.35 10.90 -14.53
N CYS A 33 -23.40 10.14 -14.84
CA CYS A 33 -24.79 10.55 -14.61
C CYS A 33 -25.20 10.29 -13.14
N GLY A 34 -25.41 9.02 -12.77
CA GLY A 34 -25.62 8.62 -11.38
C GLY A 34 -24.30 8.61 -10.61
N ARG A 35 -24.28 9.19 -9.41
CA ARG A 35 -23.06 9.27 -8.57
C ARG A 35 -23.35 8.95 -7.11
N ARG A 36 -22.54 8.08 -6.51
CA ARG A 36 -22.62 7.70 -5.10
C ARG A 36 -22.16 8.84 -4.19
N ALA A 37 -22.80 9.00 -3.04
CA ALA A 37 -22.44 9.98 -2.01
C ALA A 37 -21.24 9.53 -1.16
N ASP A 38 -20.07 9.32 -1.78
CA ASP A 38 -18.84 8.89 -1.07
C ASP A 38 -18.27 9.95 -0.11
N VAL A 39 -18.72 11.20 -0.22
CA VAL A 39 -18.29 12.29 0.68
C VAL A 39 -18.75 12.07 2.13
N LEU A 40 -19.88 11.40 2.35
CA LEU A 40 -20.49 11.30 3.69
C LEU A 40 -19.63 10.48 4.65
N LYS A 41 -19.12 9.32 4.21
CA LYS A 41 -18.23 8.48 5.02
C LYS A 41 -16.95 9.23 5.43
N PHE A 42 -16.41 10.04 4.52
CA PHE A 42 -15.20 10.81 4.79
C PHE A 42 -15.48 12.00 5.72
N TRP A 43 -16.52 12.79 5.44
CA TRP A 43 -16.94 13.90 6.28
C TRP A 43 -17.23 13.44 7.71
N PHE A 44 -17.93 12.32 7.88
CA PHE A 44 -18.24 11.78 9.20
C PHE A 44 -16.97 11.38 9.96
N MET A 45 -16.02 10.72 9.30
CA MET A 45 -14.74 10.38 9.89
C MET A 45 -13.93 11.63 10.28
N TRP A 46 -13.95 12.68 9.45
CA TRP A 46 -13.29 13.95 9.78
C TRP A 46 -13.96 14.66 10.95
N LYS A 47 -15.29 14.64 11.04
CA LYS A 47 -15.99 15.17 12.21
C LYS A 47 -15.67 14.41 13.50
N ALA A 48 -15.49 13.08 13.41
CA ALA A 48 -15.17 12.25 14.57
C ALA A 48 -13.70 12.40 15.02
N LYS A 49 -12.75 12.48 14.09
CA LYS A 49 -11.31 12.53 14.39
C LYS A 49 -10.75 13.95 14.49
N GLY A 50 -11.35 14.91 13.80
CA GLY A 50 -10.71 16.21 13.55
C GLY A 50 -9.49 16.08 12.62
N SER A 51 -8.89 17.23 12.29
CA SER A 51 -7.64 17.25 11.54
C SER A 51 -6.49 16.64 12.35
N ASP A 52 -6.39 16.98 13.64
CA ASP A 52 -5.36 16.48 14.56
C ASP A 52 -5.43 14.94 14.70
N GLY A 53 -6.63 14.35 14.71
CA GLY A 53 -6.79 12.91 14.75
C GLY A 53 -6.37 12.21 13.46
N PHE A 54 -6.40 12.89 12.31
CA PHE A 54 -5.81 12.39 11.07
C PHE A 54 -4.29 12.59 11.04
N GLU A 55 -3.79 13.73 11.50
CA GLU A 55 -2.35 14.00 11.64
C GLU A 55 -1.69 12.92 12.50
N ASN A 56 -2.17 12.74 13.73
CA ASN A 56 -1.67 11.71 14.65
C ASN A 56 -1.73 10.30 14.04
N HIS A 57 -2.77 10.01 13.26
CA HIS A 57 -2.90 8.73 12.58
C HIS A 57 -1.81 8.55 11.52
N ILE A 58 -1.60 9.55 10.66
CA ILE A 58 -0.54 9.52 9.65
C ILE A 58 0.83 9.44 10.30
N ASP A 59 1.10 10.22 11.34
CA ASP A 59 2.38 10.20 12.06
C ASP A 59 2.69 8.81 12.62
N THR A 60 1.68 8.14 13.19
CA THR A 60 1.81 6.75 13.68
C THR A 60 2.16 5.77 12.55
N LEU A 61 1.55 5.94 11.36
CA LEU A 61 1.87 5.08 10.21
C LEU A 61 3.30 5.28 9.72
N PHE A 62 3.77 6.53 9.67
CA PHE A 62 5.15 6.85 9.32
C PHE A 62 6.13 6.37 10.38
N ASP A 63 5.76 6.43 11.65
CA ASP A 63 6.56 5.91 12.75
C ASP A 63 6.73 4.38 12.67
N ASN A 64 5.63 3.65 12.48
CA ASN A 64 5.66 2.20 12.25
C ASN A 64 6.53 1.84 11.03
N ALA A 65 6.43 2.62 9.93
CA ALA A 65 7.22 2.39 8.74
C ALA A 65 8.74 2.58 8.98
N ARG A 66 9.11 3.65 9.70
CA ARG A 66 10.51 3.90 10.10
C ARG A 66 11.01 2.80 11.03
N PHE A 67 10.22 2.42 12.02
CA PHE A 67 10.56 1.36 12.95
C PHE A 67 10.79 0.04 12.22
N PHE A 68 9.87 -0.39 11.34
CA PHE A 68 10.05 -1.58 10.51
C PHE A 68 11.31 -1.52 9.65
N LEU A 69 11.58 -0.37 9.02
CA LEU A 69 12.78 -0.15 8.21
C LEU A 69 14.07 -0.33 9.02
N GLU A 70 14.12 0.21 10.24
CA GLU A 70 15.25 0.02 11.16
C GLU A 70 15.42 -1.44 11.58
N GLN A 71 14.32 -2.16 11.79
CA GLN A 71 14.38 -3.59 12.15
C GLN A 71 14.97 -4.44 11.03
N ILE A 72 14.56 -4.22 9.78
CA ILE A 72 15.05 -5.03 8.65
C ILE A 72 16.49 -4.67 8.24
N ARG A 73 16.92 -3.40 8.39
CA ARG A 73 18.31 -2.99 8.10
C ARG A 73 19.35 -3.71 8.96
N ASN A 74 18.97 -4.10 10.17
CA ASN A 74 19.86 -4.75 11.12
C ASN A 74 19.78 -6.28 11.08
N ARG A 75 19.12 -6.87 10.07
CA ARG A 75 18.91 -8.32 9.97
C ARG A 75 19.41 -8.87 8.66
N GLU A 76 20.05 -10.04 8.74
CA GLU A 76 20.55 -10.74 7.57
C GLU A 76 19.41 -11.22 6.67
N GLY A 77 19.63 -11.08 5.37
CA GLY A 77 18.72 -11.53 4.34
C GLY A 77 17.62 -10.52 4.01
N PHE A 78 17.58 -9.35 4.62
CA PHE A 78 16.75 -8.26 4.10
C PHE A 78 17.63 -7.32 3.27
N GLU A 79 17.27 -7.14 2.00
CA GLU A 79 17.95 -6.21 1.10
C GLU A 79 16.96 -5.15 0.63
N LEU A 80 17.26 -3.87 0.89
CA LEU A 80 16.38 -2.77 0.50
C LEU A 80 16.43 -2.53 -1.01
N VAL A 81 15.26 -2.34 -1.61
CA VAL A 81 15.16 -1.90 -3.01
C VAL A 81 15.46 -0.41 -3.12
N ILE A 82 15.01 0.36 -2.13
CA ILE A 82 15.27 1.79 -2.01
C ILE A 82 15.80 2.05 -0.61
N GLU A 83 17.01 2.62 -0.54
CA GLU A 83 17.70 2.90 0.72
C GLU A 83 16.91 3.81 1.66
N LYS A 84 16.26 4.85 1.12
CA LYS A 84 15.51 5.84 1.89
C LYS A 84 14.08 5.99 1.37
N PRO A 85 13.13 5.17 1.84
CA PRO A 85 11.72 5.33 1.52
C PRO A 85 11.17 6.67 2.04
N GLU A 86 10.42 7.40 1.22
CA GLU A 86 9.82 8.70 1.57
C GLU A 86 8.39 8.59 2.12
N CYS A 87 7.82 7.38 2.12
CA CYS A 87 6.44 7.11 2.52
C CYS A 87 6.37 5.78 3.28
N THR A 88 5.16 5.35 3.67
CA THR A 88 4.92 4.11 4.44
C THR A 88 5.09 2.82 3.61
N ASN A 89 5.60 2.94 2.39
CA ASN A 89 5.88 1.83 1.49
C ASN A 89 7.35 1.41 1.66
N ILE A 90 7.59 0.24 2.24
CA ILE A 90 8.95 -0.31 2.38
C ILE A 90 9.11 -1.45 1.38
N MET A 91 10.15 -1.36 0.56
CA MET A 91 10.41 -2.30 -0.53
C MET A 91 11.73 -3.03 -0.28
N PHE A 92 11.68 -4.35 -0.27
CA PHE A 92 12.82 -5.19 0.05
C PHE A 92 12.74 -6.58 -0.57
N TRP A 93 13.88 -7.18 -0.84
CA TRP A 93 13.99 -8.63 -1.05
C TRP A 93 14.23 -9.31 0.29
N TYR A 94 13.72 -10.54 0.40
CA TYR A 94 14.18 -11.47 1.44
C TYR A 94 15.08 -12.53 0.77
N VAL A 95 16.35 -12.59 1.16
CA VAL A 95 17.37 -13.52 0.67
C VAL A 95 17.44 -14.71 1.64
N PRO A 96 16.91 -15.89 1.24
CA PRO A 96 16.92 -17.09 2.07
C PRO A 96 18.34 -17.63 2.22
N ARG A 97 18.56 -18.47 3.23
CA ARG A 97 19.90 -19.01 3.55
C ARG A 97 20.59 -19.69 2.37
N CYS A 98 19.83 -20.35 1.48
CA CYS A 98 20.35 -21.03 0.29
C CYS A 98 20.84 -20.11 -0.83
N LEU A 99 20.60 -18.79 -0.73
CA LEU A 99 21.03 -17.78 -1.70
C LEU A 99 22.07 -16.79 -1.15
N ARG A 100 22.30 -16.78 0.16
CA ARG A 100 23.28 -15.88 0.78
C ARG A 100 24.70 -16.31 0.38
N GLY A 101 25.48 -15.39 -0.18
CA GLY A 101 26.83 -15.68 -0.71
C GLY A 101 26.84 -16.18 -2.15
N CYS A 102 25.68 -16.33 -2.79
CA CYS A 102 25.53 -16.78 -4.18
C CYS A 102 25.32 -15.61 -5.16
N GLU A 103 25.56 -14.36 -4.75
CA GLU A 103 25.19 -13.16 -5.50
C GLU A 103 25.91 -13.05 -6.87
N ASN A 104 27.06 -13.71 -7.00
CA ASN A 104 27.86 -13.75 -8.23
C ASN A 104 27.46 -14.88 -9.19
N GLU A 105 26.54 -15.77 -8.79
CA GLU A 105 26.07 -16.86 -9.65
C GLU A 105 25.19 -16.32 -10.79
N SER A 106 25.33 -16.89 -11.99
CA SER A 106 24.63 -16.41 -13.19
C SER A 106 23.11 -16.51 -13.10
N ASP A 107 22.59 -17.44 -12.28
CA ASP A 107 21.18 -17.69 -12.06
C ASP A 107 20.64 -17.08 -10.76
N TYR A 108 21.46 -16.33 -10.00
CA TYR A 108 21.08 -15.72 -8.72
C TYR A 108 19.77 -14.94 -8.80
N ARG A 109 19.64 -14.06 -9.80
CA ARG A 109 18.44 -13.24 -10.00
C ARG A 109 17.22 -14.07 -10.33
N GLU A 110 17.38 -15.15 -11.11
CA GLU A 110 16.28 -16.05 -11.45
C GLU A 110 15.79 -16.81 -10.20
N ARG A 111 16.71 -17.28 -9.36
CA ARG A 111 16.39 -17.96 -8.10
C ARG A 111 15.74 -17.00 -7.10
N LEU A 112 16.30 -15.78 -6.95
CA LEU A 112 15.73 -14.73 -6.10
C LEU A 112 14.32 -14.33 -6.54
N HIS A 113 14.06 -14.27 -7.85
CA HIS A 113 12.73 -13.98 -8.40
C HIS A 113 11.65 -14.97 -7.91
N LYS A 114 12.03 -16.22 -7.62
CA LYS A 114 11.12 -17.29 -7.16
C LYS A 114 10.85 -17.22 -5.66
N VAL A 115 11.63 -16.45 -4.87
CA VAL A 115 11.48 -16.40 -3.41
C VAL A 115 10.18 -15.73 -2.99
N ALA A 116 9.89 -14.53 -3.51
CA ALA A 116 8.73 -13.78 -3.06
C ALA A 116 7.37 -14.49 -3.30
N PRO A 117 7.14 -15.12 -4.48
CA PRO A 117 5.98 -15.98 -4.70
C PRO A 117 5.84 -17.12 -3.68
N LYS A 118 6.96 -17.79 -3.32
CA LYS A 118 6.94 -18.91 -2.36
C LYS A 118 6.58 -18.47 -0.95
N ILE A 119 7.21 -17.40 -0.44
CA ILE A 119 6.84 -16.88 0.90
C ILE A 119 5.38 -16.41 0.88
N LYS A 120 4.92 -15.73 -0.19
CA LYS A 120 3.53 -15.30 -0.32
C LYS A 120 2.56 -16.48 -0.26
N GLU A 121 2.84 -17.58 -0.94
CA GLU A 121 2.01 -18.79 -0.88
C GLU A 121 1.89 -19.31 0.56
N LEU A 122 3.00 -19.38 1.29
CA LEU A 122 3.02 -19.81 2.69
C LEU A 122 2.22 -18.87 3.60
N MET A 123 2.44 -17.55 3.46
CA MET A 123 1.67 -16.53 4.20
C MET A 123 0.16 -16.70 4.04
N ILE A 124 -0.31 -16.95 2.80
CA ILE A 124 -1.73 -17.09 2.48
C ILE A 124 -2.29 -18.42 3.01
N LYS A 125 -1.55 -19.52 2.86
CA LYS A 125 -1.99 -20.84 3.36
C LYS A 125 -2.10 -20.86 4.89
N GLU A 126 -1.19 -20.19 5.58
CA GLU A 126 -1.22 -20.09 7.04
C GLU A 126 -2.22 -19.04 7.53
N GLY A 127 -2.50 -18.02 6.72
CA GLY A 127 -3.38 -16.91 7.11
C GLY A 127 -2.75 -15.98 8.13
N SER A 128 -1.42 -15.99 8.27
CA SER A 128 -0.69 -15.26 9.30
C SER A 128 -0.46 -13.78 8.96
N MET A 129 -0.23 -13.47 7.68
CA MET A 129 -0.09 -12.10 7.18
C MET A 129 -0.34 -12.02 5.68
N MET A 130 -0.45 -10.80 5.13
CA MET A 130 -0.62 -10.61 3.68
C MET A 130 0.15 -9.40 3.17
N VAL A 131 1.31 -9.65 2.56
CA VAL A 131 2.15 -8.63 1.91
C VAL A 131 2.18 -8.83 0.40
N THR A 132 2.16 -7.76 -0.38
CA THR A 132 2.26 -7.85 -1.85
C THR A 132 3.70 -7.94 -2.30
N TYR A 133 3.94 -8.58 -3.44
CA TYR A 133 5.23 -8.55 -4.13
C TYR A 133 4.99 -8.23 -5.61
N GLN A 134 6.02 -7.69 -6.27
CA GLN A 134 5.99 -7.40 -7.70
C GLN A 134 7.42 -7.27 -8.25
N PRO A 135 7.64 -7.50 -9.56
CA PRO A 135 8.83 -7.04 -10.26
C PRO A 135 8.65 -5.58 -10.72
N GLN A 136 9.75 -4.89 -11.05
CA GLN A 136 9.68 -3.54 -11.61
C GLN A 136 10.90 -3.20 -12.47
N GLY A 137 10.68 -2.94 -13.77
CA GLY A 137 11.77 -2.75 -14.72
C GLY A 137 12.67 -3.99 -14.74
N ASP A 138 13.97 -3.80 -14.54
CA ASP A 138 14.92 -4.90 -14.45
C ASP A 138 14.88 -5.63 -13.10
N LEU A 139 14.24 -5.06 -12.07
CA LEU A 139 14.21 -5.64 -10.73
C LEU A 139 13.29 -6.87 -10.67
N VAL A 140 13.84 -7.97 -10.14
CA VAL A 140 13.10 -9.21 -9.89
C VAL A 140 12.15 -9.06 -8.70
N ASN A 141 11.21 -9.99 -8.51
CA ASN A 141 10.18 -9.89 -7.48
C ASN A 141 10.74 -9.49 -6.10
N PHE A 142 10.26 -8.35 -5.59
CA PHE A 142 10.51 -7.87 -4.23
C PHE A 142 9.19 -7.64 -3.50
N PHE A 143 9.22 -7.63 -2.17
CA PHE A 143 8.06 -7.29 -1.36
C PHE A 143 7.86 -5.78 -1.32
N ARG A 144 6.60 -5.37 -1.32
CA ARG A 144 6.17 -4.01 -0.95
C ARG A 144 5.18 -4.13 0.20
N ILE A 145 5.64 -3.84 1.41
CA ILE A 145 4.78 -3.70 2.57
C ILE A 145 4.32 -2.25 2.68
N VAL A 146 3.05 -2.03 3.00
CA VAL A 146 2.42 -0.71 3.06
C VAL A 146 1.67 -0.57 4.38
N PHE A 147 2.07 0.38 5.21
CA PHE A 147 1.40 0.65 6.47
C PHE A 147 0.32 1.72 6.30
N GLN A 148 -0.93 1.30 6.48
CA GLN A 148 -2.12 2.16 6.39
C GLN A 148 -3.15 1.90 7.49
N ASN A 149 -3.04 0.77 8.20
CA ASN A 149 -4.04 0.37 9.19
C ASN A 149 -3.77 1.06 10.53
N SER A 150 -4.77 1.76 11.07
CA SER A 150 -4.69 2.48 12.34
C SER A 150 -4.53 1.58 13.57
N ALA A 151 -4.75 0.28 13.42
CA ALA A 151 -4.65 -0.69 14.50
C ALA A 151 -3.21 -1.22 14.72
N LEU A 152 -2.26 -0.89 13.83
CA LEU A 152 -0.91 -1.44 13.89
C LEU A 152 -0.03 -0.69 14.88
N ASP A 153 0.80 -1.43 15.61
CA ASP A 153 1.85 -0.90 16.48
C ASP A 153 3.22 -1.53 16.19
N HIS A 154 4.25 -1.16 16.97
CA HIS A 154 5.61 -1.70 16.82
C HIS A 154 5.69 -3.21 17.04
N LYS A 155 4.81 -3.83 17.82
CA LYS A 155 4.81 -5.28 18.03
C LYS A 155 4.42 -6.00 16.76
N ASP A 156 3.48 -5.44 16.00
CA ASP A 156 3.13 -5.96 14.67
C ASP A 156 4.30 -5.84 13.71
N MET A 157 5.11 -4.77 13.79
CA MET A 157 6.31 -4.63 12.97
C MET A 157 7.33 -5.73 13.27
N ILE A 158 7.57 -6.01 14.55
CA ILE A 158 8.43 -7.12 14.98
C ILE A 158 7.86 -8.46 14.50
N TYR A 159 6.55 -8.65 14.61
CA TYR A 159 5.88 -9.85 14.12
C TYR A 159 6.11 -10.03 12.62
N PHE A 160 5.89 -9.00 11.79
CA PHE A 160 6.11 -9.09 10.35
C PHE A 160 7.55 -9.50 10.02
N VAL A 161 8.54 -8.87 10.66
CA VAL A 161 9.96 -9.20 10.41
C VAL A 161 10.26 -10.65 10.78
N ASN A 162 9.86 -11.09 11.98
CA ASN A 162 10.07 -12.46 12.44
C ASN A 162 9.34 -13.48 11.54
N GLU A 163 8.18 -13.11 11.04
CA GLU A 163 7.36 -13.97 10.19
C GLU A 163 7.97 -14.14 8.80
N PHE A 164 8.54 -13.08 8.22
CA PHE A 164 9.37 -13.19 7.01
C PHE A 164 10.54 -14.15 7.20
N GLU A 165 11.27 -14.03 8.32
CA GLU A 165 12.38 -14.92 8.62
C GLU A 165 11.96 -16.38 8.82
N ARG A 166 10.82 -16.61 9.49
CA ARG A 166 10.28 -17.94 9.73
C ARG A 166 9.84 -18.60 8.43
N LEU A 167 9.03 -17.90 7.63
CA LEU A 167 8.51 -18.41 6.36
C LEU A 167 9.60 -18.57 5.30
N GLY A 168 10.63 -17.72 5.34
CA GLY A 168 11.74 -17.76 4.41
C GLY A 168 12.89 -18.69 4.80
N ARG A 169 12.85 -19.30 6.00
CA ARG A 169 13.96 -20.13 6.53
C ARG A 169 14.25 -21.36 5.68
N ASP A 170 13.19 -22.08 5.31
CA ASP A 170 13.28 -23.40 4.65
C ASP A 170 12.95 -23.32 3.15
N ILE A 171 13.00 -22.11 2.58
CA ILE A 171 12.81 -21.93 1.14
C ILE A 171 14.02 -22.45 0.38
N LEU A 172 13.74 -23.32 -0.59
CA LEU A 172 14.68 -23.81 -1.58
C LEU A 172 14.30 -23.23 -2.94
N VAL A 173 15.25 -22.62 -3.65
CA VAL A 173 15.06 -21.98 -4.96
C VAL A 173 16.24 -22.20 -5.88
#